data_AF-A0A5R8YXG3-F1
#
_entry.id   AF-A0A5R8YXG3-F1
#
_cell.length_a   1.000
_cell.length_b   1.000
_cell.length_c   1.000
_cell.angle_alpha   90.00
_cell.angle_beta   90.00
_cell.angle_gamma   90.00
#
_symmetry.space_group_name_H-M   'P 1'
#
loop_
_entity.id
_entity.type
_entity.pdbx_description
1 polymer ?
#
loop_
_entity_poly.entity_id
_entity_poly.type
_entity_poly.pdbx_seq_one_letter_code
_entity_poly.pdbx_strand_id
1 'polypeptide(L)'
;MSVPAHVSRHHGRRAGGGGGRGPRGGVEREARPSIGASTHKRVVVRRVRRQARPFSGEGTESAAPPTAADGRSTAGAGAGVAQPRIHEDQPRRWTVQAGARVAVVGGGIFGVTSALHLDRAGYDVVLFERNSDLLLGASSTNQRRLHRGYHYPRSIDTARSVLDGVGSFAAEFPESVVSSCRRYVAIAREKSLVDAETFLGFLDHMGLEYYEQYPPFLRRESVEISLRVEESGIDVERLRGLCWRKLRRSLVEVRLRAPVELPDLEDFDHVVLATYAALNHIETTIPGRAMQYKFEVCEKPVVKLPPEYRDTSLIILDGPFMCIDPIAGTDTFLFGNVAHAIHASTVGLLPLVPEPLIGLVDNGLRRNPSPTNFPLFVAGASEFLVGIEEADHMGSLFTIRAVLPHVEDTDARPTLVHRINERVTSVFSGKISTCVDAAREVVRIVGDPTAASRPL
;
A
#
# COMPACT_ATOMS: atom_id res chain seq x y z
N MET A 1 4.70 32.64 -47.27
CA MET A 1 3.61 33.11 -48.16
C MET A 1 2.86 34.24 -47.46
N SER A 2 3.10 35.46 -47.93
CA SER A 2 2.21 36.63 -48.07
C SER A 2 0.89 36.73 -47.24
N VAL A 3 0.90 37.44 -46.10
CA VAL A 3 0.36 38.81 -45.81
C VAL A 3 -1.03 39.20 -46.44
N PRO A 4 -1.93 40.05 -45.85
CA PRO A 4 -2.37 40.33 -44.44
C PRO A 4 -3.84 40.91 -44.26
N ALA A 5 -4.11 41.50 -43.06
CA ALA A 5 -5.02 42.64 -42.72
C ALA A 5 -6.55 42.38 -42.56
N HIS A 6 -7.35 43.04 -41.71
CA HIS A 6 -7.41 44.39 -41.07
C HIS A 6 -8.31 44.29 -39.79
N VAL A 7 -8.05 44.97 -38.64
CA VAL A 7 -8.52 46.33 -38.17
C VAL A 7 -10.06 46.38 -37.93
N SER A 8 -10.68 46.89 -36.86
CA SER A 8 -10.41 48.06 -36.00
C SER A 8 -11.21 48.09 -34.67
N ARG A 9 -10.87 49.10 -33.85
CA ARG A 9 -11.39 49.56 -32.55
C ARG A 9 -12.83 50.13 -32.58
N HIS A 10 -13.50 50.21 -31.41
CA HIS A 10 -14.10 51.48 -30.94
C HIS A 10 -14.35 51.56 -29.42
N HIS A 11 -14.09 52.77 -28.90
CA HIS A 11 -14.33 53.27 -27.54
C HIS A 11 -15.81 53.58 -27.23
N GLY A 12 -16.15 53.65 -25.93
CA GLY A 12 -17.31 54.43 -25.47
C GLY A 12 -17.54 54.40 -23.95
N ARG A 13 -16.99 55.38 -23.22
CA ARG A 13 -17.41 55.75 -21.85
C ARG A 13 -18.77 56.45 -21.87
N ARG A 14 -19.58 56.31 -20.80
CA ARG A 14 -20.33 57.43 -20.21
C ARG A 14 -20.79 57.12 -18.78
N ALA A 15 -20.74 58.16 -17.96
CA ALA A 15 -21.11 58.24 -16.55
C ALA A 15 -22.37 59.11 -16.37
N GLY A 16 -23.00 59.00 -15.20
CA GLY A 16 -24.07 59.86 -14.66
C GLY A 16 -25.04 59.01 -13.83
N GLY A 17 -25.44 59.31 -12.59
CA GLY A 17 -25.33 60.51 -11.76
C GLY A 17 -26.71 60.82 -11.14
N GLY A 18 -26.76 60.93 -9.80
CA GLY A 18 -27.92 61.43 -9.02
C GLY A 18 -28.78 60.30 -8.39
N GLY A 19 -29.15 60.29 -7.11
CA GLY A 19 -29.21 61.32 -6.08
C GLY A 19 -30.63 61.35 -5.50
N GLY A 20 -30.81 60.99 -4.22
CA GLY A 20 -32.10 61.08 -3.53
C GLY A 20 -32.04 60.66 -2.06
N ARG A 21 -32.29 61.62 -1.14
CA ARG A 21 -32.30 61.47 0.32
C ARG A 21 -33.75 61.35 0.86
N GLY A 22 -33.96 60.40 1.78
CA GLY A 22 -34.88 60.45 2.95
C GLY A 22 -36.40 60.39 2.72
N PRO A 23 -37.25 60.19 3.76
CA PRO A 23 -36.97 60.23 5.20
C PRO A 23 -37.52 59.04 6.06
N ARG A 24 -37.43 59.23 7.38
CA ARG A 24 -37.61 58.34 8.54
C ARG A 24 -39.05 57.83 8.82
N GLY A 25 -39.14 56.71 9.55
CA GLY A 25 -40.31 56.26 10.34
C GLY A 25 -40.30 54.73 10.43
N GLY A 26 -40.08 54.10 11.58
CA GLY A 26 -41.14 53.80 12.57
C GLY A 26 -40.92 52.35 13.05
N VAL A 27 -41.12 52.13 14.35
CA VAL A 27 -40.87 50.88 15.07
C VAL A 27 -42.03 49.92 14.87
N GLU A 28 -41.76 48.64 14.59
CA GLU A 28 -42.68 47.57 15.00
C GLU A 28 -41.95 46.26 15.27
N ARG A 29 -42.35 45.63 16.37
CA ARG A 29 -41.82 44.38 16.92
C ARG A 29 -42.44 43.22 16.15
N GLU A 30 -41.63 42.29 15.68
CA GLU A 30 -42.09 40.93 15.40
C GLU A 30 -41.22 39.89 16.09
N ALA A 31 -41.93 38.90 16.62
CA ALA A 31 -41.46 37.90 17.56
C ALA A 31 -40.55 36.86 16.90
N ARG A 32 -39.50 36.46 17.63
CA ARG A 32 -38.67 35.31 17.31
C ARG A 32 -39.47 34.01 17.53
N PRO A 33 -39.47 33.04 16.59
CA PRO A 33 -39.77 31.67 16.94
C PRO A 33 -38.55 31.02 17.61
N SER A 34 -38.83 30.29 18.69
CA SER A 34 -37.89 29.51 19.50
C SER A 34 -37.09 28.50 18.67
N ILE A 35 -35.77 28.55 18.80
CA ILE A 35 -34.85 27.53 18.31
C ILE A 35 -35.07 26.26 19.15
N GLY A 36 -35.62 25.23 18.52
CA GLY A 36 -35.71 23.89 19.07
C GLY A 36 -34.33 23.29 19.27
N ALA A 37 -34.18 22.58 20.39
CA ALA A 37 -32.98 21.87 20.80
C ALA A 37 -32.51 20.91 19.70
N SER A 38 -31.36 21.24 19.09
CA SER A 38 -30.58 20.32 18.29
C SER A 38 -29.93 19.30 19.23
N THR A 39 -30.35 18.05 19.09
CA THR A 39 -29.76 16.89 19.76
C THR A 39 -28.31 16.74 19.32
N HIS A 40 -27.39 17.08 20.22
CA HIS A 40 -25.99 16.68 20.10
C HIS A 40 -25.92 15.15 20.04
N LYS A 41 -25.82 14.58 18.83
CA LYS A 41 -25.40 13.20 18.64
C LYS A 41 -24.02 13.05 19.29
N ARG A 42 -23.96 12.22 20.33
CA ARG A 42 -22.72 11.80 21.00
C ARG A 42 -21.74 11.30 19.94
N VAL A 43 -20.61 11.97 19.79
CA VAL A 43 -19.43 11.40 19.17
C VAL A 43 -18.99 10.25 20.08
N VAL A 44 -19.15 9.01 19.63
CA VAL A 44 -18.63 7.84 20.35
C VAL A 44 -17.12 7.83 20.14
N VAL A 45 -16.38 8.43 21.07
CA VAL A 45 -14.93 8.30 21.16
C VAL A 45 -14.65 6.97 21.86
N ARG A 46 -14.52 5.87 21.10
CA ARG A 46 -13.90 4.64 21.62
C ARG A 46 -12.38 4.80 21.55
N ARG A 47 -11.81 5.42 22.58
CA ARG A 47 -10.37 5.33 22.84
C ARG A 47 -10.15 4.01 23.58
N VAL A 48 -9.64 2.98 22.90
CA VAL A 48 -9.33 1.70 23.55
C VAL A 48 -8.19 1.94 24.54
N ARG A 49 -8.52 2.05 25.83
CA ARG A 49 -7.56 1.89 26.94
C ARG A 49 -7.29 0.40 27.08
N ARG A 50 -6.03 -0.02 26.95
CA ARG A 50 -5.57 -1.38 27.28
C ARG A 50 -6.02 -1.73 28.72
N GLN A 51 -6.94 -2.69 28.85
CA GLN A 51 -7.08 -3.49 30.06
C GLN A 51 -6.98 -4.96 29.63
N ALA A 52 -5.86 -5.58 29.95
CA ALA A 52 -5.69 -7.02 29.83
C ALA A 52 -6.56 -7.71 30.87
N ARG A 53 -7.42 -8.63 30.44
CA ARG A 53 -8.00 -9.67 31.30
C ARG A 53 -7.66 -11.04 30.70
N PRO A 54 -7.21 -12.00 31.52
CA PRO A 54 -6.92 -13.35 31.05
C PRO A 54 -8.21 -14.13 30.81
N PHE A 55 -8.23 -14.92 29.73
CA PHE A 55 -9.33 -15.80 29.36
C PHE A 55 -9.16 -17.14 30.09
N SER A 56 -10.17 -17.57 30.85
CA SER A 56 -10.25 -18.88 31.48
C SER A 56 -10.96 -19.86 30.54
N GLY A 57 -10.25 -20.87 30.06
CA GLY A 57 -10.86 -22.00 29.34
C GLY A 57 -11.40 -23.04 30.33
N GLU A 58 -12.66 -23.41 30.17
CA GLU A 58 -13.25 -24.60 30.79
C GLU A 58 -12.88 -25.85 29.97
N GLY A 59 -12.46 -26.90 30.68
CA GLY A 59 -12.23 -28.23 30.12
C GLY A 59 -13.43 -29.15 30.31
N THR A 60 -13.36 -30.31 29.67
CA THR A 60 -14.14 -31.50 30.04
C THR A 60 -13.19 -32.69 30.25
N GLU A 61 -13.54 -33.48 31.26
CA GLU A 61 -12.75 -34.47 31.97
C GLU A 61 -12.64 -35.83 31.26
N SER A 62 -11.61 -36.62 31.62
CA SER A 62 -11.78 -38.05 31.95
C SER A 62 -10.55 -38.65 32.67
N ALA A 63 -10.79 -39.00 33.94
CA ALA A 63 -10.30 -40.13 34.77
C ALA A 63 -8.82 -40.58 34.84
N ALA A 64 -8.33 -40.68 36.10
CA ALA A 64 -7.04 -41.23 36.60
C ALA A 64 -7.23 -42.66 37.19
N PRO A 65 -6.37 -43.27 38.08
CA PRO A 65 -5.00 -42.98 38.61
C PRO A 65 -4.14 -44.31 38.81
N PRO A 66 -3.23 -44.50 39.82
CA PRO A 66 -2.18 -43.67 40.49
C PRO A 66 -0.77 -44.35 40.59
N THR A 67 0.25 -43.63 41.10
CA THR A 67 1.17 -44.02 42.22
C THR A 67 2.17 -42.87 42.53
N ALA A 68 2.10 -42.24 43.72
CA ALA A 68 3.05 -42.28 44.88
C ALA A 68 4.47 -41.71 44.63
N ALA A 69 5.17 -40.92 45.46
CA ALA A 69 4.97 -40.23 46.75
C ALA A 69 6.21 -39.31 47.00
N ASP A 70 6.15 -38.48 48.06
CA ASP A 70 7.22 -37.71 48.75
C ASP A 70 7.79 -36.42 48.09
N GLY A 71 8.01 -35.28 48.76
CA GLY A 71 7.79 -34.83 50.14
C GLY A 71 8.55 -33.49 50.43
N ARG A 72 8.00 -32.64 51.33
CA ARG A 72 8.58 -31.48 52.08
C ARG A 72 8.81 -30.16 51.31
N SER A 73 8.05 -29.08 51.57
CA SER A 73 8.04 -28.13 52.71
C SER A 73 9.22 -27.13 52.74
N THR A 74 8.97 -25.84 52.48
CA THR A 74 9.07 -24.72 53.46
C THR A 74 8.75 -23.36 52.81
N ALA A 75 8.30 -22.43 53.64
CA ALA A 75 7.61 -21.19 53.34
C ALA A 75 8.54 -19.96 53.19
N GLY A 76 8.02 -18.90 52.55
CA GLY A 76 8.15 -17.54 53.08
C GLY A 76 8.83 -16.46 52.21
N ALA A 77 8.00 -15.48 51.83
CA ALA A 77 8.30 -14.05 51.66
C ALA A 77 8.98 -13.53 50.38
N GLY A 78 8.35 -12.49 49.80
CA GLY A 78 9.01 -11.52 48.93
C GLY A 78 8.27 -11.20 47.64
N ALA A 79 7.20 -10.40 47.73
CA ALA A 79 6.59 -9.77 46.57
C ALA A 79 7.56 -8.76 45.93
N GLY A 80 8.32 -9.22 44.94
CA GLY A 80 9.06 -8.38 44.00
C GLY A 80 8.32 -8.33 42.67
N VAL A 81 7.90 -7.14 42.26
CA VAL A 81 7.36 -6.87 40.93
C VAL A 81 8.44 -7.26 39.91
N ALA A 82 8.28 -8.42 39.26
CA ALA A 82 9.13 -8.83 38.17
C ALA A 82 8.86 -7.89 36.98
N GLN A 83 9.80 -6.99 36.73
CA GLN A 83 9.87 -6.27 35.47
C GLN A 83 9.91 -7.31 34.34
N PRO A 84 9.13 -7.14 33.25
CA PRO A 84 9.25 -8.03 32.11
C PRO A 84 10.67 -7.90 31.58
N ARG A 85 11.45 -8.98 31.70
CA ARG A 85 12.72 -9.11 30.99
C ARG A 85 12.37 -9.07 29.51
N ILE A 86 12.58 -7.91 28.90
CA ILE A 86 12.76 -7.80 27.47
C ILE A 86 13.94 -8.72 27.19
N HIS A 87 13.68 -9.88 26.60
CA HIS A 87 14.72 -10.58 25.87
C HIS A 87 15.08 -9.64 24.71
N GLU A 88 16.06 -8.76 24.95
CA GLU A 88 16.88 -8.25 23.87
C GLU A 88 17.50 -9.49 23.23
N ASP A 89 16.89 -9.93 22.13
CA ASP A 89 17.53 -10.84 21.20
C ASP A 89 18.83 -10.13 20.80
N GLN A 90 19.94 -10.55 21.40
CA GLN A 90 21.25 -10.11 20.94
C GLN A 90 21.33 -10.45 19.45
N PRO A 91 21.75 -9.52 18.58
CA PRO A 91 21.85 -9.83 17.16
C PRO A 91 22.82 -10.99 17.03
N ARG A 92 22.32 -12.15 16.61
CA ARG A 92 23.17 -13.26 16.17
C ARG A 92 24.14 -12.66 15.16
N ARG A 93 25.43 -12.74 15.48
CA ARG A 93 26.50 -12.18 14.66
C ARG A 93 26.62 -13.08 13.42
N TRP A 94 25.85 -12.77 12.39
CA TRP A 94 25.93 -13.45 11.09
C TRP A 94 27.32 -13.21 10.50
N THR A 95 27.93 -14.24 9.95
CA THR A 95 29.27 -14.16 9.36
C THR A 95 29.17 -13.46 8.01
N VAL A 96 29.24 -12.13 8.01
CA VAL A 96 29.33 -11.39 6.75
C VAL A 96 30.61 -11.80 6.04
N GLN A 97 30.49 -12.35 4.83
CA GLN A 97 31.61 -12.53 3.91
C GLN A 97 31.94 -11.16 3.28
N ALA A 98 32.63 -10.31 4.04
CA ALA A 98 32.99 -8.98 3.58
C ALA A 98 33.75 -9.06 2.25
N GLY A 99 33.31 -8.29 1.25
CA GLY A 99 33.88 -8.27 -0.10
C GLY A 99 33.36 -9.35 -1.07
N ALA A 100 32.48 -10.25 -0.65
CA ALA A 100 31.79 -11.14 -1.58
C ALA A 100 30.88 -10.31 -2.52
N ARG A 101 30.84 -10.71 -3.80
CA ARG A 101 30.12 -9.99 -4.85
C ARG A 101 28.68 -10.45 -4.93
N VAL A 102 27.74 -9.51 -4.89
CA VAL A 102 26.31 -9.79 -4.93
C VAL A 102 25.65 -9.05 -6.10
N ALA A 103 25.05 -9.80 -7.01
CA ALA A 103 24.18 -9.25 -8.03
C ALA A 103 22.76 -9.11 -7.49
N VAL A 104 22.18 -7.92 -7.55
CA VAL A 104 20.77 -7.69 -7.28
C VAL A 104 20.06 -7.39 -8.60
N VAL A 105 19.06 -8.19 -8.95
CA VAL A 105 18.34 -8.07 -10.23
C VAL A 105 16.94 -7.49 -9.99
N GLY A 106 16.69 -6.31 -10.56
CA GLY A 106 15.43 -5.56 -10.44
C GLY A 106 15.59 -4.28 -9.61
N GLY A 107 15.52 -3.13 -10.26
CA GLY A 107 15.57 -1.79 -9.65
C GLY A 107 14.21 -1.27 -9.16
N GLY A 108 13.30 -2.17 -8.80
CA GLY A 108 12.11 -1.84 -8.02
C GLY A 108 12.47 -1.52 -6.56
N ILE A 109 11.50 -1.07 -5.76
CA ILE A 109 11.74 -0.69 -4.35
C ILE A 109 12.37 -1.81 -3.52
N PHE A 110 11.98 -3.08 -3.74
CA PHE A 110 12.55 -4.22 -3.03
C PHE A 110 14.01 -4.49 -3.40
N GLY A 111 14.37 -4.44 -4.68
CA GLY A 111 15.76 -4.65 -5.10
C GLY A 111 16.67 -3.49 -4.72
N VAL A 112 16.22 -2.23 -4.88
CA VAL A 112 16.97 -1.06 -4.40
C VAL A 112 17.24 -1.15 -2.90
N THR A 113 16.21 -1.49 -2.11
CA THR A 113 16.36 -1.61 -0.65
C THR A 113 17.28 -2.78 -0.29
N SER A 114 17.18 -3.92 -0.98
CA SER A 114 18.07 -5.06 -0.77
C SER A 114 19.53 -4.71 -1.07
N ALA A 115 19.79 -4.04 -2.20
CA ALA A 115 21.14 -3.62 -2.58
C ALA A 115 21.77 -2.68 -1.54
N LEU A 116 21.02 -1.68 -1.05
CA LEU A 116 21.49 -0.77 0.00
C LEU A 116 21.78 -1.50 1.32
N HIS A 117 20.98 -2.50 1.67
CA HIS A 117 21.18 -3.27 2.91
C HIS A 117 22.38 -4.23 2.81
N LEU A 118 22.60 -4.83 1.64
CA LEU A 118 23.78 -5.66 1.37
C LEU A 118 25.07 -4.82 1.38
N ASP A 119 25.06 -3.64 0.77
CA ASP A 119 26.18 -2.69 0.83
C ASP A 119 26.52 -2.30 2.28
N ARG A 120 25.51 -1.93 3.08
CA ARG A 120 25.70 -1.64 4.52
C ARG A 120 26.22 -2.84 5.31
N ALA A 121 25.91 -4.06 4.87
CA ALA A 121 26.42 -5.27 5.49
C ALA A 121 27.88 -5.55 5.09
N GLY A 122 28.42 -4.93 4.04
CA GLY A 122 29.82 -5.05 3.62
C GLY A 122 30.06 -5.89 2.36
N TYR A 123 29.01 -6.18 1.59
CA TYR A 123 29.11 -6.86 0.29
C TYR A 123 29.50 -5.88 -0.83
N ASP A 124 30.16 -6.39 -1.88
CA ASP A 124 30.35 -5.67 -3.15
C ASP A 124 29.11 -5.86 -4.03
N VAL A 125 28.32 -4.82 -4.25
CA VAL A 125 26.97 -4.96 -4.79
C VAL A 125 26.84 -4.29 -6.16
N VAL A 126 26.30 -5.05 -7.12
CA VAL A 126 25.87 -4.51 -8.43
C VAL A 126 24.35 -4.68 -8.55
N LEU A 127 23.64 -3.58 -8.74
CA LEU A 127 22.20 -3.53 -8.99
C LEU A 127 21.93 -3.40 -10.49
N PHE A 128 21.23 -4.39 -11.06
CA PHE A 128 20.81 -4.43 -12.45
C PHE A 128 19.34 -4.03 -12.60
N GLU A 129 19.05 -3.08 -13.49
CA GLU A 129 17.70 -2.66 -13.85
C GLU A 129 17.54 -2.62 -15.37
N ARG A 130 16.52 -3.31 -15.88
CA ARG A 130 16.26 -3.41 -17.32
C ARG A 130 15.77 -2.10 -17.95
N ASN A 131 15.14 -1.25 -17.16
CA ASN A 131 14.57 0.02 -17.63
C ASN A 131 15.59 1.17 -17.55
N SER A 132 15.18 2.34 -18.06
CA SER A 132 16.01 3.54 -18.08
C SER A 132 16.15 4.26 -16.74
N ASP A 133 15.39 3.85 -15.73
CA ASP A 133 15.36 4.45 -14.39
C ASP A 133 14.80 3.45 -13.38
N LEU A 134 14.95 3.75 -12.09
CA LEU A 134 14.45 2.95 -10.98
C LEU A 134 12.94 3.10 -10.80
N LEU A 135 12.32 2.09 -10.18
CA LEU A 135 10.93 2.07 -9.72
C LEU A 135 9.86 2.18 -10.82
N LEU A 136 10.21 2.13 -12.11
CA LEU A 136 9.29 2.35 -13.23
C LEU A 136 8.19 1.29 -13.41
N GLY A 137 8.32 0.12 -12.78
CA GLY A 137 7.29 -0.92 -12.80
C GLY A 137 6.21 -0.73 -11.74
N ALA A 138 5.78 -1.85 -11.14
CA ALA A 138 4.75 -1.91 -10.09
C ALA A 138 5.04 -1.03 -8.84
N SER A 139 6.31 -0.66 -8.61
CA SER A 139 6.67 0.28 -7.54
C SER A 139 6.12 1.70 -7.77
N SER A 140 5.95 2.12 -9.03
CA SER A 140 5.32 3.41 -9.38
C SER A 140 3.82 3.31 -9.71
N THR A 141 3.39 2.13 -10.17
CA THR A 141 2.01 1.87 -10.60
C THR A 141 1.28 1.04 -9.54
N ASN A 142 1.05 1.64 -8.39
CA ASN A 142 0.23 1.10 -7.31
C ASN A 142 -0.67 2.21 -6.76
N GLN A 143 -1.42 1.91 -5.70
CA GLN A 143 -2.39 2.86 -5.13
C GLN A 143 -1.74 4.05 -4.40
N ARG A 144 -0.41 4.08 -4.24
CA ARG A 144 0.36 5.13 -3.55
C ARG A 144 -0.08 5.36 -2.11
N ARG A 145 -0.49 4.27 -1.45
CA ARG A 145 -0.88 4.24 -0.05
C ARG A 145 0.13 3.44 0.77
N LEU A 146 0.61 4.04 1.85
CA LEU A 146 1.36 3.35 2.91
C LEU A 146 0.34 2.90 3.96
N HIS A 147 -0.39 1.83 3.61
CA HIS A 147 -1.50 1.34 4.42
C HIS A 147 -0.99 0.56 5.64
N ARG A 148 -1.73 0.59 6.75
CA ARG A 148 -1.41 -0.05 8.03
C ARG A 148 -2.12 -1.40 8.25
N GLY A 149 -2.82 -1.89 7.22
CA GLY A 149 -3.44 -3.22 7.25
C GLY A 149 -4.96 -3.22 7.31
N TYR A 150 -5.62 -2.05 7.34
CA TYR A 150 -7.10 -1.94 7.30
C TYR A 150 -7.74 -2.67 6.11
N HIS A 151 -6.97 -2.92 5.05
CA HIS A 151 -7.40 -3.60 3.83
C HIS A 151 -7.57 -5.11 3.99
N TYR A 152 -7.08 -5.72 5.07
CA TYR A 152 -6.93 -7.18 5.20
C TYR A 152 -7.76 -7.77 6.35
N PRO A 153 -9.08 -7.52 6.43
CA PRO A 153 -9.88 -8.05 7.54
C PRO A 153 -9.95 -9.58 7.54
N ARG A 154 -9.70 -10.23 6.40
CA ARG A 154 -9.65 -11.69 6.24
C ARG A 154 -8.23 -12.29 6.29
N SER A 155 -7.18 -11.48 6.47
CA SER A 155 -5.80 -11.97 6.60
C SER A 155 -5.04 -11.20 7.68
N ILE A 156 -5.16 -11.70 8.91
CA ILE A 156 -4.48 -11.15 10.08
C ILE A 156 -2.96 -11.08 9.88
N ASP A 157 -2.35 -12.11 9.30
CA ASP A 157 -0.90 -12.16 9.12
C ASP A 157 -0.41 -11.14 8.08
N THR A 158 -1.18 -10.94 6.99
CA THR A 158 -0.90 -9.86 6.03
C THR A 158 -1.06 -8.50 6.72
N ALA A 159 -2.13 -8.30 7.48
CA ALA A 159 -2.38 -7.05 8.20
C ALA A 159 -1.23 -6.72 9.19
N ARG A 160 -0.76 -7.70 9.97
CA ARG A 160 0.36 -7.55 10.90
C ARG A 160 1.66 -7.23 10.20
N SER A 161 2.04 -8.04 9.20
CA SER A 161 3.28 -7.84 8.44
C SER A 161 3.34 -6.44 7.81
N VAL A 162 2.21 -5.99 7.28
CA VAL A 162 2.07 -4.63 6.74
C VAL A 162 2.22 -3.58 7.83
N LEU A 163 1.52 -3.73 8.96
CA LEU A 163 1.55 -2.78 10.07
C LEU A 163 2.98 -2.59 10.61
N ASP A 164 3.69 -3.70 10.80
CA ASP A 164 5.08 -3.71 11.24
C ASP A 164 5.98 -3.02 10.19
N GLY A 165 5.77 -3.33 8.91
CA GLY A 165 6.53 -2.75 7.80
C GLY A 165 6.34 -1.24 7.60
N VAL A 166 5.20 -0.66 8.00
CA VAL A 166 4.99 0.80 7.88
C VAL A 166 6.05 1.58 8.64
N GLY A 167 6.41 1.13 9.84
CA GLY A 167 7.43 1.79 10.66
C GLY A 167 8.82 1.72 10.05
N SER A 168 9.21 0.54 9.56
CA SER A 168 10.51 0.33 8.92
C SER A 168 10.63 1.13 7.61
N PHE A 169 9.58 1.14 6.79
CA PHE A 169 9.52 1.96 5.57
C PHE A 169 9.62 3.46 5.87
N ALA A 170 8.84 3.97 6.81
CA ALA A 170 8.82 5.39 7.14
C ALA A 170 10.17 5.86 7.72
N ALA A 171 10.87 5.00 8.46
CA ALA A 171 12.22 5.29 8.95
C ALA A 171 13.26 5.31 7.81
N GLU A 172 13.15 4.39 6.85
CA GLU A 172 14.10 4.33 5.72
C GLU A 172 13.84 5.45 4.69
N PHE A 173 12.58 5.80 4.41
CA PHE A 173 12.18 6.73 3.35
C PHE A 173 11.26 7.88 3.82
N PRO A 174 11.62 8.65 4.87
CA PRO A 174 10.71 9.58 5.54
C PRO A 174 10.15 10.67 4.63
N GLU A 175 10.95 11.23 3.71
CA GLU A 175 10.52 12.33 2.82
C GLU A 175 9.48 11.88 1.77
N SER A 176 9.29 10.57 1.58
CA SER A 176 8.28 10.01 0.67
C SER A 176 6.92 9.81 1.34
N VAL A 177 6.83 9.89 2.67
CA VAL A 177 5.60 9.61 3.41
C VAL A 177 4.70 10.85 3.45
N VAL A 178 3.44 10.70 3.06
CA VAL A 178 2.48 11.80 2.91
C VAL A 178 1.30 11.68 3.87
N SER A 179 1.27 12.54 4.89
CA SER A 179 0.24 12.56 5.93
C SER A 179 -0.87 13.61 5.73
N SER A 180 -0.77 14.47 4.71
CA SER A 180 -1.68 15.63 4.52
C SER A 180 -3.11 15.27 4.09
N CYS A 181 -3.39 14.02 3.79
CA CYS A 181 -4.67 13.55 3.26
C CYS A 181 -5.51 12.86 4.34
N ARG A 182 -6.80 13.19 4.40
CA ARG A 182 -7.80 12.47 5.22
C ARG A 182 -8.11 11.13 4.57
N ARG A 183 -7.98 10.04 5.31
CA ARG A 183 -8.20 8.69 4.79
C ARG A 183 -9.42 8.06 5.41
N TYR A 184 -10.27 7.52 4.55
CA TYR A 184 -11.48 6.83 4.90
C TYR A 184 -11.44 5.40 4.38
N VAL A 185 -12.03 4.51 5.17
CA VAL A 185 -12.38 3.15 4.79
C VAL A 185 -13.87 3.00 5.07
N ALA A 186 -14.60 2.38 4.16
CA ALA A 186 -16.03 2.10 4.34
C ALA A 186 -16.33 0.65 3.99
N ILE A 187 -17.32 0.08 4.67
CA ILE A 187 -17.85 -1.25 4.37
C ILE A 187 -19.11 -1.09 3.53
N ALA A 188 -19.12 -1.65 2.32
CA ALA A 188 -20.29 -1.64 1.46
C ALA A 188 -21.44 -2.40 2.12
N ARG A 189 -22.68 -1.91 1.94
CA ARG A 189 -23.88 -2.59 2.46
C ARG A 189 -24.18 -3.88 1.71
N GLU A 190 -23.91 -3.88 0.42
CA GLU A 190 -24.16 -5.01 -0.45
C GLU A 190 -22.83 -5.55 -0.99
N LYS A 191 -22.73 -6.87 -1.13
CA LYS A 191 -21.58 -7.59 -1.75
C LYS A 191 -20.25 -7.48 -1.00
N SER A 192 -20.21 -6.88 0.19
CA SER A 192 -19.03 -6.96 1.05
C SER A 192 -18.91 -8.37 1.62
N LEU A 193 -17.68 -8.89 1.68
CA LEU A 193 -17.33 -10.18 2.28
C LEU A 193 -17.22 -10.11 3.81
N VAL A 194 -17.28 -8.90 4.37
CA VAL A 194 -17.34 -8.64 5.82
C VAL A 194 -18.39 -7.58 6.10
N ASP A 195 -19.11 -7.72 7.21
CA ASP A 195 -20.02 -6.69 7.72
C ASP A 195 -19.30 -5.68 8.64
N ALA A 196 -20.00 -4.63 9.05
CA ALA A 196 -19.43 -3.59 9.91
C ALA A 196 -19.00 -4.14 11.28
N GLU A 197 -19.74 -5.07 11.88
CA GLU A 197 -19.42 -5.64 13.18
C GLU A 197 -18.10 -6.44 13.13
N THR A 198 -17.99 -7.34 12.15
CA THR A 198 -16.79 -8.14 11.89
C THR A 198 -15.59 -7.25 11.60
N PHE A 199 -15.78 -6.20 10.79
CA PHE A 199 -14.69 -5.28 10.47
C PHE A 199 -14.20 -4.52 11.70
N LEU A 200 -15.10 -3.98 12.52
CA LEU A 200 -14.72 -3.28 13.76
C LEU A 200 -14.02 -4.22 14.75
N GLY A 201 -14.49 -5.47 14.88
CA GLY A 201 -13.84 -6.49 15.69
C GLY A 201 -12.41 -6.79 15.22
N PHE A 202 -12.19 -6.87 13.91
CA PHE A 202 -10.86 -6.97 13.31
C PHE A 202 -9.96 -5.78 13.67
N LEU A 203 -10.46 -4.55 13.56
CA LEU A 203 -9.69 -3.35 13.89
C LEU A 203 -9.29 -3.32 15.36
N ASP A 204 -10.22 -3.66 16.27
CA ASP A 204 -9.98 -3.73 17.70
C ASP A 204 -8.92 -4.81 18.03
N HIS A 205 -9.00 -5.99 17.41
CA HIS A 205 -8.03 -7.08 17.57
C HIS A 205 -6.62 -6.69 17.09
N MET A 206 -6.54 -5.94 15.99
CA MET A 206 -5.29 -5.45 15.43
C MET A 206 -4.74 -4.20 16.15
N GLY A 207 -5.52 -3.57 17.02
CA GLY A 207 -5.16 -2.32 17.67
C GLY A 207 -5.08 -1.13 16.70
N LEU A 208 -5.87 -1.16 15.63
CA LEU A 208 -5.91 -0.10 14.60
C LEU A 208 -6.89 1.00 15.02
N GLU A 209 -6.45 2.27 14.96
CA GLU A 209 -7.31 3.39 15.34
C GLU A 209 -8.34 3.70 14.27
N TYR A 210 -9.58 3.98 14.67
CA TYR A 210 -10.63 4.41 13.76
C TYR A 210 -11.59 5.40 14.42
N TYR A 211 -12.24 6.21 13.59
CA TYR A 211 -13.24 7.18 14.00
C TYR A 211 -14.39 7.13 13.02
N GLU A 212 -15.60 6.80 13.49
CA GLU A 212 -16.77 6.81 12.61
C GLU A 212 -16.99 8.22 12.06
N GLN A 213 -16.87 8.35 10.74
CA GLN A 213 -16.98 9.62 10.04
C GLN A 213 -17.20 9.35 8.56
N TYR A 214 -18.07 10.13 7.94
CA TYR A 214 -18.45 9.99 6.54
C TYR A 214 -17.99 11.24 5.77
N PRO A 215 -17.23 11.08 4.67
CA PRO A 215 -16.94 12.20 3.78
C PRO A 215 -18.21 12.66 3.06
N PRO A 216 -18.32 13.95 2.68
CA PRO A 216 -19.56 14.55 2.19
C PRO A 216 -20.04 13.96 0.86
N PHE A 217 -19.12 13.44 0.05
CA PHE A 217 -19.42 12.84 -1.26
C PHE A 217 -19.80 11.35 -1.17
N LEU A 218 -19.75 10.72 0.00
CA LEU A 218 -20.12 9.32 0.18
C LEU A 218 -21.62 9.16 0.40
N ARG A 219 -22.25 8.32 -0.41
CA ARG A 219 -23.65 7.90 -0.27
C ARG A 219 -23.78 6.99 0.94
N ARG A 220 -24.49 7.46 1.97
CA ARG A 220 -24.63 6.76 3.26
C ARG A 220 -25.48 5.49 3.14
N GLU A 221 -26.44 5.52 2.23
CA GLU A 221 -27.31 4.41 1.89
C GLU A 221 -26.54 3.20 1.35
N SER A 222 -25.41 3.42 0.67
CA SER A 222 -24.62 2.36 0.02
C SER A 222 -23.61 1.66 0.96
N VAL A 223 -23.42 2.16 2.18
CA VAL A 223 -22.42 1.64 3.13
C VAL A 223 -23.02 1.34 4.49
N GLU A 224 -22.56 0.27 5.14
CA GLU A 224 -22.92 0.02 6.55
C GLU A 224 -22.23 1.02 7.47
N ILE A 225 -20.93 1.25 7.24
CA ILE A 225 -20.12 2.14 8.06
C ILE A 225 -19.06 2.85 7.22
N SER A 226 -18.68 4.06 7.64
CA SER A 226 -17.52 4.77 7.14
C SER A 226 -16.67 5.25 8.32
N LEU A 227 -15.38 4.99 8.23
CA LEU A 227 -14.39 5.25 9.27
C LEU A 227 -13.29 6.13 8.70
N ARG A 228 -12.99 7.25 9.37
CA ARG A 228 -11.71 7.92 9.22
C ARG A 228 -10.64 7.09 9.95
N VAL A 229 -9.53 6.84 9.27
CA VAL A 229 -8.42 6.01 9.75
C VAL A 229 -7.11 6.78 9.72
N GLU A 230 -6.13 6.30 10.48
CA GLU A 230 -4.80 6.89 10.54
C GLU A 230 -3.86 6.11 9.62
N GLU A 231 -3.67 6.58 8.39
CA GLU A 231 -2.75 6.00 7.41
C GLU A 231 -2.00 7.09 6.64
N SER A 232 -0.93 6.71 5.94
CA SER A 232 -0.13 7.62 5.11
C SER A 232 -0.18 7.26 3.63
N GLY A 233 0.21 8.21 2.79
CA GLY A 233 0.40 8.04 1.36
C GLY A 233 1.89 7.94 1.04
N ILE A 234 2.18 7.65 -0.23
CA ILE A 234 3.54 7.59 -0.76
C ILE A 234 3.66 8.54 -1.93
N ASP A 235 4.56 9.50 -1.82
CA ASP A 235 5.06 10.27 -2.96
C ASP A 235 6.13 9.44 -3.67
N VAL A 236 5.72 8.76 -4.75
CA VAL A 236 6.58 7.86 -5.55
C VAL A 236 7.75 8.61 -6.19
N GLU A 237 7.54 9.87 -6.59
CA GLU A 237 8.59 10.67 -7.21
C GLU A 237 9.68 11.03 -6.19
N ARG A 238 9.27 11.44 -4.99
CA ARG A 238 10.20 11.64 -3.87
C ARG A 238 10.86 10.34 -3.44
N LEU A 239 10.13 9.22 -3.41
CA LEU A 239 10.68 7.90 -3.09
C LEU A 239 11.80 7.54 -4.06
N ARG A 240 11.58 7.68 -5.37
CA ARG A 240 12.59 7.44 -6.39
C ARG A 240 13.81 8.37 -6.24
N GLY A 241 13.57 9.66 -5.99
CA GLY A 241 14.66 10.62 -5.72
C GLY A 241 15.48 10.26 -4.48
N LEU A 242 14.82 9.80 -3.42
CA LEU A 242 15.45 9.28 -2.21
C LEU A 242 16.30 8.03 -2.48
N CYS A 243 15.77 7.06 -3.24
CA CYS A 243 16.47 5.87 -3.67
C CYS A 243 17.78 6.22 -4.38
N TRP A 244 17.72 7.10 -5.39
CA TRP A 244 18.92 7.58 -6.09
C TRP A 244 19.92 8.29 -5.17
N ARG A 245 19.43 9.14 -4.27
CA ARG A 245 20.29 9.85 -3.32
C ARG A 245 21.01 8.91 -2.36
N LYS A 246 20.34 7.84 -1.92
CA LYS A 246 20.95 6.78 -1.09
C LYS A 246 21.97 5.98 -1.89
N LEU A 247 21.62 5.53 -3.10
CA LEU A 247 22.52 4.77 -3.97
C LEU A 247 23.79 5.54 -4.34
N ARG A 248 23.69 6.85 -4.61
CA ARG A 248 24.86 7.72 -4.88
C ARG A 248 25.78 7.92 -3.67
N ARG A 249 25.31 7.59 -2.46
CA ARG A 249 26.07 7.69 -1.20
C ARG A 249 26.55 6.32 -0.70
N SER A 250 26.13 5.24 -1.36
CA SER A 250 26.62 3.87 -1.11
C SER A 250 27.74 3.50 -2.09
N LEU A 251 28.31 2.31 -1.95
CA LEU A 251 29.26 1.73 -2.90
C LEU A 251 28.57 0.88 -3.98
N VAL A 252 27.25 0.72 -3.92
CA VAL A 252 26.46 -0.01 -4.92
C VAL A 252 26.69 0.53 -6.33
N GLU A 253 27.19 -0.32 -7.23
CA GLU A 253 27.21 -0.05 -8.66
C GLU A 253 25.81 -0.23 -9.24
N VAL A 254 25.29 0.77 -9.97
CA VAL A 254 23.94 0.69 -10.59
C VAL A 254 24.07 0.63 -12.10
N ARG A 255 23.51 -0.42 -12.70
CA ARG A 255 23.46 -0.64 -14.15
C ARG A 255 22.02 -0.56 -14.65
N LEU A 256 21.68 0.54 -15.31
CA LEU A 256 20.39 0.77 -15.97
C LEU A 256 20.43 0.24 -17.40
N ARG A 257 19.24 0.00 -17.99
CA ARG A 257 19.10 -0.57 -19.34
C ARG A 257 19.88 -1.88 -19.49
N ALA A 258 19.98 -2.64 -18.41
CA ALA A 258 20.78 -3.84 -18.31
C ALA A 258 19.89 -5.03 -17.95
N PRO A 259 19.10 -5.56 -18.92
CA PRO A 259 18.48 -6.87 -18.75
C PRO A 259 19.59 -7.92 -18.61
N VAL A 260 19.40 -8.89 -17.71
CA VAL A 260 20.35 -9.97 -17.43
C VAL A 260 19.60 -11.28 -17.28
N GLU A 261 20.23 -12.35 -17.72
CA GLU A 261 19.85 -13.73 -17.47
C GLU A 261 20.82 -14.36 -16.45
N LEU A 262 20.51 -15.55 -15.94
CA LEU A 262 21.36 -16.20 -14.93
C LEU A 262 22.83 -16.42 -15.35
N PRO A 263 23.14 -16.81 -16.61
CA PRO A 263 24.52 -16.98 -17.06
C PRO A 263 25.34 -15.67 -17.05
N ASP A 264 24.70 -14.51 -17.25
CA ASP A 264 25.39 -13.21 -17.23
C ASP A 264 25.92 -12.84 -15.83
N LEU A 265 25.49 -13.58 -14.81
CA LEU A 265 25.77 -13.31 -13.41
C LEU A 265 26.80 -14.28 -12.83
N GLU A 266 27.44 -15.14 -13.62
CA GLU A 266 28.34 -16.22 -13.18
C GLU A 266 29.49 -15.76 -12.27
N ASP A 267 30.00 -14.53 -12.45
CA ASP A 267 31.09 -13.93 -11.67
C ASP A 267 30.70 -13.38 -10.28
N PHE A 268 29.45 -13.56 -9.86
CA PHE A 268 28.95 -13.12 -8.55
C PHE A 268 28.82 -14.29 -7.56
N ASP A 269 29.26 -14.10 -6.32
CA ASP A 269 29.13 -15.13 -5.26
C ASP A 269 27.67 -15.39 -4.88
N HIS A 270 26.85 -14.34 -4.92
CA HIS A 270 25.41 -14.42 -4.65
C HIS A 270 24.57 -13.65 -5.67
N VAL A 271 23.33 -14.10 -5.87
CA VAL A 271 22.34 -13.45 -6.73
C VAL A 271 21.03 -13.27 -5.97
N VAL A 272 20.50 -12.04 -5.95
CA VAL A 272 19.20 -11.69 -5.38
C VAL A 272 18.24 -11.29 -6.49
N LEU A 273 17.19 -12.10 -6.71
CA LEU A 273 16.15 -11.86 -7.69
C LEU A 273 15.00 -11.07 -7.05
N ALA A 274 14.84 -9.80 -7.43
CA ALA A 274 13.79 -8.90 -6.94
C ALA A 274 12.97 -8.31 -8.11
N THR A 275 12.64 -9.17 -9.09
CA THR A 275 12.02 -8.78 -10.37
C THR A 275 10.49 -8.87 -10.40
N TYR A 276 9.85 -9.18 -9.27
CA TYR A 276 8.39 -9.22 -9.08
C TYR A 276 7.65 -10.05 -10.15
N ALA A 277 6.83 -9.43 -11.01
CA ALA A 277 6.11 -10.11 -12.07
C ALA A 277 7.03 -10.79 -13.10
N ALA A 278 8.31 -10.44 -13.11
CA ALA A 278 9.32 -11.03 -13.96
C ALA A 278 10.22 -12.08 -13.26
N LEU A 279 9.88 -12.54 -12.04
CA LEU A 279 10.68 -13.55 -11.31
C LEU A 279 10.93 -14.81 -12.15
N ASN A 280 9.90 -15.31 -12.81
CA ASN A 280 9.97 -16.54 -13.58
C ASN A 280 10.77 -16.45 -14.89
N HIS A 281 11.18 -15.25 -15.34
CA HIS A 281 12.13 -15.15 -16.47
C HIS A 281 13.47 -15.82 -16.12
N ILE A 282 13.90 -15.68 -14.87
CA ILE A 282 15.14 -16.28 -14.38
C ILE A 282 14.87 -17.56 -13.59
N GLU A 283 13.91 -17.56 -12.65
CA GLU A 283 13.71 -18.70 -11.74
C GLU A 283 13.44 -20.01 -12.47
N THR A 284 12.69 -20.00 -13.58
CA THR A 284 12.34 -21.22 -14.31
C THR A 284 13.52 -21.88 -15.03
N THR A 285 14.64 -21.16 -15.18
CA THR A 285 15.90 -21.72 -15.70
C THR A 285 16.64 -22.54 -14.64
N ILE A 286 16.26 -22.41 -13.37
CA ILE A 286 16.84 -23.16 -12.24
C ILE A 286 16.04 -24.46 -12.05
N PRO A 287 16.69 -25.64 -12.06
CA PRO A 287 16.00 -26.92 -11.87
C PRO A 287 15.12 -26.94 -10.62
N GLY A 288 13.86 -27.36 -10.77
CA GLY A 288 12.89 -27.47 -9.67
C GLY A 288 12.23 -26.15 -9.23
N ARG A 289 12.48 -25.03 -9.92
CA ARG A 289 11.93 -23.70 -9.58
C ARG A 289 10.90 -23.20 -10.60
N ALA A 290 9.78 -23.92 -10.69
CA ALA A 290 8.63 -23.50 -11.49
C ALA A 290 7.43 -23.21 -10.57
N MET A 291 7.37 -22.01 -10.01
CA MET A 291 6.21 -21.55 -9.24
C MET A 291 5.21 -20.85 -10.15
N GLN A 292 3.93 -21.23 -10.04
CA GLN A 292 2.87 -20.48 -10.72
C GLN A 292 2.47 -19.27 -9.89
N TYR A 293 2.23 -18.16 -10.58
CA TYR A 293 1.64 -16.97 -10.01
C TYR A 293 0.35 -16.64 -10.76
N LYS A 294 -0.52 -15.88 -10.10
CA LYS A 294 -1.61 -15.18 -10.78
C LYS A 294 -1.10 -13.79 -11.17
N PHE A 295 -1.10 -13.54 -12.47
CA PHE A 295 -0.75 -12.26 -13.07
C PHE A 295 -2.00 -11.54 -13.51
N GLU A 296 -2.08 -10.26 -13.21
CA GLU A 296 -3.18 -9.39 -13.62
C GLU A 296 -2.60 -8.15 -14.30
N VAL A 297 -3.00 -7.91 -15.55
CA VAL A 297 -2.68 -6.67 -16.26
C VAL A 297 -3.64 -5.61 -15.74
N CYS A 298 -3.12 -4.68 -14.94
CA CYS A 298 -3.90 -3.71 -14.20
C CYS A 298 -3.80 -2.31 -14.79
N GLU A 299 -4.93 -1.63 -14.89
CA GLU A 299 -5.04 -0.20 -15.16
C GLU A 299 -5.23 0.60 -13.87
N LYS A 300 -4.61 1.77 -13.79
CA LYS A 300 -4.80 2.78 -12.76
C LYS A 300 -5.08 4.13 -13.42
N PRO A 301 -6.37 4.48 -13.63
CA PRO A 301 -6.72 5.79 -14.15
C PRO A 301 -6.24 6.91 -13.22
N VAL A 302 -5.78 7.99 -13.82
CA VAL A 302 -5.50 9.28 -13.18
C VAL A 302 -6.62 10.22 -13.56
N VAL A 303 -7.25 10.83 -12.56
CA VAL A 303 -8.45 11.65 -12.75
C VAL A 303 -8.35 12.98 -12.03
N LYS A 304 -9.05 13.99 -12.54
CA LYS A 304 -9.47 15.13 -11.72
C LYS A 304 -10.88 14.88 -11.22
N LEU A 305 -11.10 15.16 -9.94
CA LEU A 305 -12.39 15.01 -9.27
C LEU A 305 -12.93 16.39 -8.84
N PRO A 306 -14.25 16.50 -8.60
CA PRO A 306 -14.85 17.71 -8.05
C PRO A 306 -14.17 18.19 -6.75
N PRO A 307 -14.22 19.50 -6.42
CA PRO A 307 -13.54 20.07 -5.26
C PRO A 307 -13.88 19.42 -3.91
N GLU A 308 -15.05 18.80 -3.78
CA GLU A 308 -15.52 18.10 -2.59
C GLU A 308 -14.63 16.90 -2.21
N TYR A 309 -13.93 16.33 -3.19
CA TYR A 309 -13.02 15.20 -3.01
C TYR A 309 -11.63 15.60 -2.51
N ARG A 310 -11.33 16.91 -2.51
CA ARG A 310 -9.98 17.43 -2.26
C ARG A 310 -9.40 16.90 -0.94
N ASP A 311 -8.12 16.51 -1.01
CA ASP A 311 -7.31 16.02 0.09
C ASP A 311 -7.97 14.84 0.85
N THR A 312 -8.82 14.08 0.17
CA THR A 312 -9.57 12.96 0.74
C THR A 312 -9.33 11.70 -0.05
N SER A 313 -9.04 10.62 0.67
CA SER A 313 -8.92 9.31 0.10
C SER A 313 -9.94 8.39 0.71
N LEU A 314 -10.52 7.51 -0.11
CA LEU A 314 -11.58 6.60 0.31
C LEU A 314 -11.38 5.24 -0.35
N ILE A 315 -11.61 4.20 0.43
CA ILE A 315 -11.66 2.81 -0.03
C ILE A 315 -12.96 2.20 0.43
N ILE A 316 -13.64 1.51 -0.48
CA ILE A 316 -14.78 0.67 -0.15
C ILE A 316 -14.26 -0.78 -0.05
N LEU A 317 -14.51 -1.44 1.08
CA LEU A 317 -14.11 -2.82 1.39
C LEU A 317 -15.37 -3.67 1.67
N ASP A 318 -15.29 -4.99 1.69
CA ASP A 318 -14.24 -5.87 1.11
C ASP A 318 -14.88 -6.67 -0.02
N GLY A 319 -14.53 -6.39 -1.27
CA GLY A 319 -15.24 -6.94 -2.43
C GLY A 319 -14.80 -6.27 -3.75
N PRO A 320 -15.61 -6.36 -4.82
CA PRO A 320 -15.26 -5.88 -6.16
C PRO A 320 -15.37 -4.35 -6.29
N PHE A 321 -14.89 -3.61 -5.30
CA PHE A 321 -15.18 -2.19 -5.14
C PHE A 321 -14.03 -1.27 -5.53
N MET A 322 -14.27 0.02 -5.36
CA MET A 322 -13.41 1.13 -5.75
C MET A 322 -12.55 1.70 -4.62
N CYS A 323 -11.48 2.39 -5.00
CA CYS A 323 -10.73 3.32 -4.16
C CYS A 323 -10.32 4.58 -4.94
N ILE A 324 -10.23 5.70 -4.23
CA ILE A 324 -9.67 6.96 -4.76
C ILE A 324 -8.58 7.46 -3.80
N ASP A 325 -7.42 7.82 -4.33
CA ASP A 325 -6.28 8.27 -3.53
C ASP A 325 -5.66 9.51 -4.20
N PRO A 326 -5.55 10.65 -3.49
CA PRO A 326 -4.88 11.83 -4.02
C PRO A 326 -3.43 11.53 -4.41
N ILE A 327 -3.00 12.09 -5.52
CA ILE A 327 -1.59 12.05 -5.92
C ILE A 327 -0.86 13.19 -5.22
N ALA A 328 0.21 12.86 -4.51
CA ALA A 328 1.01 13.83 -3.79
C ALA A 328 1.55 14.92 -4.72
N GLY A 329 1.38 16.19 -4.32
CA GLY A 329 1.89 17.34 -5.07
C GLY A 329 1.07 17.74 -6.30
N THR A 330 -0.11 17.15 -6.53
CA THR A 330 -0.99 17.48 -7.67
C THR A 330 -2.43 17.74 -7.22
N ASP A 331 -3.28 18.15 -8.17
CA ASP A 331 -4.73 18.27 -8.02
C ASP A 331 -5.49 17.03 -8.56
N THR A 332 -4.78 15.91 -8.73
CA THR A 332 -5.30 14.67 -9.36
C THR A 332 -5.36 13.51 -8.37
N PHE A 333 -6.10 12.48 -8.74
CA PHE A 333 -6.31 11.26 -7.96
C PHE A 333 -5.94 10.04 -8.79
N LEU A 334 -5.47 9.00 -8.11
CA LEU A 334 -5.49 7.64 -8.64
C LEU A 334 -6.85 7.02 -8.36
N PHE A 335 -7.44 6.44 -9.40
CA PHE A 335 -8.64 5.67 -9.30
C PHE A 335 -8.28 4.17 -9.32
N GLY A 336 -8.76 3.42 -8.35
CA GLY A 336 -8.63 1.98 -8.27
C GLY A 336 -10.00 1.31 -8.26
N ASN A 337 -10.08 0.09 -8.78
CA ASN A 337 -11.21 -0.80 -8.61
C ASN A 337 -10.69 -2.24 -8.62
N VAL A 338 -11.18 -3.10 -7.73
CA VAL A 338 -10.73 -4.49 -7.63
C VAL A 338 -11.10 -5.29 -8.88
N ALA A 339 -12.32 -5.14 -9.39
CA ALA A 339 -12.81 -5.86 -10.57
C ALA A 339 -12.43 -5.15 -11.87
N HIS A 340 -12.69 -3.84 -11.96
CA HIS A 340 -12.59 -3.12 -13.23
C HIS A 340 -11.17 -2.72 -13.62
N ALA A 341 -10.19 -2.78 -12.71
CA ALA A 341 -8.81 -2.52 -13.06
C ALA A 341 -8.18 -3.60 -13.94
N ILE A 342 -8.74 -4.80 -13.98
CA ILE A 342 -8.11 -5.96 -14.62
C ILE A 342 -8.52 -6.02 -16.09
N HIS A 343 -7.54 -5.93 -16.99
CA HIS A 343 -7.72 -6.13 -18.43
C HIS A 343 -7.52 -7.59 -18.84
N ALA A 344 -6.62 -8.30 -18.14
CA ALA A 344 -6.37 -9.72 -18.34
C ALA A 344 -5.88 -10.33 -17.04
N SER A 345 -6.21 -11.61 -16.83
CA SER A 345 -5.73 -12.41 -15.71
C SER A 345 -5.20 -13.74 -16.23
N THR A 346 -4.07 -14.20 -15.70
CA THR A 346 -3.46 -15.48 -16.07
C THR A 346 -2.88 -16.15 -14.83
N VAL A 347 -3.21 -17.41 -14.60
CA VAL A 347 -2.48 -18.25 -13.65
C VAL A 347 -1.50 -19.09 -14.44
N GLY A 348 -0.21 -18.98 -14.13
CA GLY A 348 0.83 -19.69 -14.88
C GLY A 348 2.25 -19.24 -14.52
N LEU A 349 3.20 -19.54 -15.41
CA LEU A 349 4.61 -19.18 -15.20
C LEU A 349 4.94 -17.77 -15.66
N LEU A 350 4.29 -17.26 -16.71
CA LEU A 350 4.55 -15.94 -17.25
C LEU A 350 3.23 -15.18 -17.42
N PRO A 351 3.23 -13.84 -17.33
CA PRO A 351 2.05 -13.04 -17.61
C PRO A 351 1.71 -13.07 -19.10
N LEU A 352 0.43 -13.19 -19.42
CA LEU A 352 -0.07 -12.95 -20.78
C LEU A 352 -0.61 -11.52 -20.86
N VAL A 353 0.08 -10.68 -21.63
CA VAL A 353 -0.31 -9.28 -21.85
C VAL A 353 -1.05 -9.19 -23.18
N PRO A 354 -2.30 -8.69 -23.21
CA PRO A 354 -3.01 -8.43 -24.46
C PRO A 354 -2.21 -7.49 -25.37
N GLU A 355 -2.17 -7.79 -26.67
CA GLU A 355 -1.35 -7.07 -27.66
C GLU A 355 -1.54 -5.53 -27.63
N PRO A 356 -2.76 -4.99 -27.52
CA PRO A 356 -2.97 -3.54 -27.42
C PRO A 356 -2.36 -2.87 -26.18
N LEU A 357 -2.02 -3.64 -25.13
CA LEU A 357 -1.52 -3.14 -23.86
C LEU A 357 0.01 -3.27 -23.72
N ILE A 358 0.68 -4.04 -24.58
CA ILE A 358 2.13 -4.32 -24.46
C ILE A 358 2.94 -3.01 -24.38
N GLY A 359 2.64 -2.04 -25.23
CA GLY A 359 3.32 -0.73 -25.24
C GLY A 359 2.92 0.23 -24.12
N LEU A 360 1.90 -0.11 -23.32
CA LEU A 360 1.39 0.73 -22.24
C LEU A 360 1.88 0.30 -20.85
N VAL A 361 2.12 -1.00 -20.66
CA VAL A 361 2.59 -1.59 -19.39
C VAL A 361 3.94 -0.98 -18.99
N ASP A 362 4.02 -0.50 -17.75
CA ASP A 362 5.20 0.09 -17.13
C ASP A 362 5.83 1.25 -17.94
N ASN A 363 5.02 1.95 -18.74
CA ASN A 363 5.46 3.03 -19.64
C ASN A 363 4.95 4.42 -19.23
N GLY A 364 4.78 4.62 -17.92
CA GLY A 364 4.31 5.89 -17.35
C GLY A 364 2.85 6.22 -17.69
N LEU A 365 2.48 7.49 -17.48
CA LEU A 365 1.09 7.95 -17.67
C LEU A 365 0.78 8.10 -19.15
N ARG A 366 -0.15 7.28 -19.66
CA ARG A 366 -0.67 7.41 -21.02
C ARG A 366 -1.91 8.30 -21.03
N ARG A 367 -1.84 9.44 -21.72
CA ARG A 367 -3.02 10.26 -22.04
C ARG A 367 -3.88 9.57 -23.09
N ASN A 368 -5.21 9.61 -22.92
CA ASN A 368 -6.19 8.99 -23.83
C ASN A 368 -5.83 7.53 -24.21
N PRO A 369 -5.64 6.64 -23.23
CA PRO A 369 -5.29 5.25 -23.52
C PRO A 369 -6.44 4.52 -24.21
N SER A 370 -6.09 3.60 -25.12
CA SER A 370 -7.03 2.69 -25.77
C SER A 370 -6.38 1.31 -25.87
N PRO A 371 -6.97 0.25 -25.29
CA PRO A 371 -8.23 0.25 -24.53
C PRO A 371 -8.10 0.89 -23.14
N THR A 372 -9.25 1.23 -22.53
CA THR A 372 -9.37 1.69 -21.14
C THR A 372 -10.67 1.18 -20.52
N ASN A 373 -10.61 0.75 -19.27
CA ASN A 373 -11.76 0.37 -18.47
C ASN A 373 -12.35 1.55 -17.66
N PHE A 374 -11.81 2.77 -17.83
CA PHE A 374 -12.25 3.94 -17.05
C PHE A 374 -13.78 4.14 -16.99
N PRO A 375 -14.57 3.96 -18.06
CA PRO A 375 -16.04 4.03 -17.96
C PRO A 375 -16.65 3.05 -16.95
N LEU A 376 -16.07 1.84 -16.82
CA LEU A 376 -16.50 0.85 -15.83
C LEU A 376 -16.13 1.28 -14.41
N PHE A 377 -14.99 1.96 -14.22
CA PHE A 377 -14.63 2.51 -12.91
C PHE A 377 -15.63 3.55 -12.44
N VAL A 378 -16.01 4.48 -13.33
CA VAL A 378 -17.02 5.50 -13.01
C VAL A 378 -18.35 4.84 -12.68
N ALA A 379 -18.85 3.94 -13.54
CA ALA A 379 -20.11 3.24 -13.32
C ALA A 379 -20.13 2.46 -11.99
N GLY A 380 -19.05 1.75 -11.65
CA GLY A 380 -18.94 1.02 -10.39
C GLY A 380 -18.81 1.91 -9.14
N ALA A 381 -18.29 3.13 -9.29
CA ALA A 381 -18.18 4.09 -8.19
C ALA A 381 -19.43 4.94 -8.01
N SER A 382 -20.24 5.12 -9.06
CA SER A 382 -21.52 5.85 -9.03
C SER A 382 -22.51 5.28 -8.03
N GLU A 383 -22.37 4.03 -7.58
CA GLU A 383 -23.17 3.49 -6.48
C GLU A 383 -22.82 4.14 -5.13
N PHE A 384 -21.55 4.50 -4.92
CA PHE A 384 -21.02 4.95 -3.63
C PHE A 384 -20.78 6.45 -3.56
N LEU A 385 -20.50 7.09 -4.69
CA LEU A 385 -19.96 8.45 -4.73
C LEU A 385 -20.89 9.42 -5.45
N VAL A 386 -21.08 10.61 -4.89
CA VAL A 386 -21.88 11.69 -5.49
C VAL A 386 -21.01 12.50 -6.45
N GLY A 387 -21.42 12.65 -7.71
CA GLY A 387 -20.72 13.48 -8.71
C GLY A 387 -19.45 12.83 -9.28
N ILE A 388 -19.25 11.52 -9.10
CA ILE A 388 -18.10 10.80 -9.68
C ILE A 388 -18.19 10.72 -11.21
N GLU A 389 -19.39 10.88 -11.76
CA GLU A 389 -19.67 10.97 -13.19
C GLU A 389 -19.03 12.20 -13.85
N GLU A 390 -18.67 13.20 -13.05
CA GLU A 390 -17.97 14.43 -13.49
C GLU A 390 -16.44 14.26 -13.52
N ALA A 391 -15.92 13.06 -13.22
CA ALA A 391 -14.48 12.79 -13.22
C ALA A 391 -13.87 12.98 -14.61
N ASP A 392 -12.84 13.83 -14.70
CA ASP A 392 -12.07 14.07 -15.92
C ASP A 392 -10.90 13.08 -16.01
N HIS A 393 -10.86 12.27 -17.07
CA HIS A 393 -9.85 11.23 -17.29
C HIS A 393 -8.57 11.84 -17.86
N MET A 394 -7.59 12.08 -16.99
CA MET A 394 -6.30 12.65 -17.40
C MET A 394 -5.41 11.64 -18.15
N GLY A 395 -5.68 10.34 -18.00
CA GLY A 395 -4.94 9.24 -18.58
C GLY A 395 -4.89 8.03 -17.63
N SER A 396 -4.14 6.99 -17.99
CA SER A 396 -3.97 5.81 -17.14
C SER A 396 -2.53 5.32 -17.09
N LEU A 397 -2.18 4.72 -15.96
CA LEU A 397 -0.97 3.91 -15.78
C LEU A 397 -1.35 2.44 -15.96
N PHE A 398 -0.44 1.63 -16.51
CA PHE A 398 -0.63 0.20 -16.66
C PHE A 398 0.56 -0.55 -16.06
N THR A 399 0.30 -1.68 -15.42
CA THR A 399 1.35 -2.56 -14.87
C THR A 399 0.87 -4.00 -14.79
N ILE A 400 1.77 -4.90 -14.45
CA ILE A 400 1.44 -6.30 -14.15
C ILE A 400 1.55 -6.51 -12.65
N ARG A 401 0.43 -6.86 -12.03
CA ARG A 401 0.37 -7.29 -10.64
C ARG A 401 0.57 -8.80 -10.60
N ALA A 402 1.56 -9.26 -9.84
CA ALA A 402 1.78 -10.69 -9.54
C ALA A 402 1.37 -11.00 -8.10
N VAL A 403 0.61 -12.08 -7.93
CA VAL A 403 0.00 -12.49 -6.66
C VAL A 403 0.08 -14.01 -6.57
N LEU A 404 0.04 -14.57 -5.35
CA LEU A 404 -0.07 -16.01 -5.21
C LEU A 404 -1.42 -16.48 -5.76
N PRO A 405 -1.48 -17.61 -6.49
CA PRO A 405 -2.75 -18.14 -6.97
C PRO A 405 -3.52 -18.79 -5.82
N HIS A 406 -4.85 -18.85 -5.93
CA HIS A 406 -5.74 -19.58 -5.02
C HIS A 406 -5.72 -19.08 -3.57
N VAL A 407 -5.55 -17.77 -3.36
CA VAL A 407 -5.59 -17.12 -2.04
C VAL A 407 -6.76 -16.12 -1.91
N GLU A 408 -7.70 -16.13 -2.85
CA GLU A 408 -8.85 -15.21 -2.90
C GLU A 408 -9.69 -15.22 -1.61
N ASP A 409 -9.85 -16.40 -0.99
CA ASP A 409 -10.63 -16.58 0.24
C ASP A 409 -10.04 -15.87 1.46
N THR A 410 -8.74 -15.59 1.44
CA THR A 410 -8.04 -14.86 2.52
C THR A 410 -7.57 -13.47 2.10
N ASP A 411 -7.43 -13.22 0.79
CA ASP A 411 -6.69 -12.09 0.20
C ASP A 411 -5.27 -11.94 0.79
N ALA A 412 -4.61 -13.06 1.12
CA ALA A 412 -3.25 -13.05 1.62
C ALA A 412 -2.29 -12.43 0.59
N ARG A 413 -1.47 -11.46 1.03
CA ARG A 413 -0.46 -10.77 0.20
C ARG A 413 0.91 -10.84 0.85
N PRO A 414 1.47 -12.04 1.06
CA PRO A 414 2.72 -12.18 1.77
C PRO A 414 3.86 -11.57 0.95
N THR A 415 4.84 -11.05 1.68
CA THR A 415 6.18 -10.79 1.15
C THR A 415 7.06 -11.95 1.57
N LEU A 416 7.70 -12.58 0.60
CA LEU A 416 8.44 -13.81 0.83
C LEU A 416 9.87 -13.64 0.34
N VAL A 417 10.83 -14.11 1.13
CA VAL A 417 12.24 -14.18 0.76
C VAL A 417 12.66 -15.65 0.82
N HIS A 418 13.04 -16.20 -0.33
CA HIS A 418 13.34 -17.62 -0.47
C HIS A 418 14.77 -17.83 -0.92
N ARG A 419 15.49 -18.69 -0.19
CA ARG A 419 16.72 -19.28 -0.72
C ARG A 419 16.32 -20.30 -1.78
N ILE A 420 16.75 -20.09 -3.02
CA ILE A 420 16.55 -21.04 -4.11
C ILE A 420 17.63 -22.12 -4.07
N ASN A 421 18.88 -21.72 -3.88
CA ASN A 421 20.03 -22.61 -3.68
C ASN A 421 21.11 -21.86 -2.87
N GLU A 422 22.33 -22.40 -2.81
CA GLU A 422 23.44 -21.79 -2.05
C GLU A 422 23.76 -20.35 -2.50
N ARG A 423 23.53 -20.06 -3.78
CA ARG A 423 23.90 -18.81 -4.45
C ARG A 423 22.73 -17.86 -4.70
N VAL A 424 21.55 -18.39 -5.02
CA VAL A 424 20.41 -17.59 -5.50
C VAL A 424 19.36 -17.46 -4.39
N THR A 425 18.95 -16.22 -4.13
CA THR A 425 17.82 -15.85 -3.25
C THR A 425 16.80 -15.06 -4.07
N SER A 426 15.51 -15.31 -3.87
CA SER A 426 14.44 -14.52 -4.52
C SER A 426 13.54 -13.82 -3.54
N VAL A 427 12.97 -12.69 -3.98
CA VAL A 427 12.05 -11.85 -3.21
C VAL A 427 10.73 -11.74 -3.96
N PHE A 428 9.72 -12.49 -3.48
CA PHE A 428 8.34 -12.29 -3.92
C PHE A 428 7.74 -11.11 -3.14
N SER A 429 7.50 -10.02 -3.85
CA SER A 429 7.08 -8.74 -3.25
C SER A 429 5.57 -8.73 -2.98
N GLY A 430 5.18 -8.60 -1.71
CA GLY A 430 3.78 -8.45 -1.31
C GLY A 430 3.36 -6.97 -1.26
N LYS A 431 3.86 -6.24 -0.26
CA LYS A 431 3.49 -4.83 -0.01
C LYS A 431 4.72 -3.93 0.12
N ILE A 432 4.65 -2.74 -0.47
CA ILE A 432 5.79 -1.81 -0.49
C ILE A 432 6.31 -1.46 0.92
N SER A 433 5.44 -1.44 1.93
CA SER A 433 5.82 -1.21 3.33
C SER A 433 6.82 -2.26 3.84
N THR A 434 6.75 -3.50 3.37
CA THR A 434 7.59 -4.59 3.89
C THR A 434 8.95 -4.67 3.19
N CYS A 435 9.34 -3.72 2.33
CA CYS A 435 10.58 -3.82 1.55
C CYS A 435 11.85 -3.78 2.42
N VAL A 436 11.83 -3.03 3.53
CA VAL A 436 12.95 -2.93 4.46
C VAL A 436 13.12 -4.24 5.23
N ASP A 437 12.03 -4.85 5.67
CA ASP A 437 12.06 -6.13 6.40
C ASP A 437 12.47 -7.28 5.48
N ALA A 438 12.00 -7.28 4.23
CA ALA A 438 12.50 -8.20 3.21
C ALA A 438 13.99 -8.03 2.94
N ALA A 439 14.49 -6.79 2.85
CA ALA A 439 15.92 -6.53 2.65
C ALA A 439 16.78 -7.02 3.82
N ARG A 440 16.31 -6.88 5.06
CA ARG A 440 16.97 -7.46 6.26
C ARG A 440 17.03 -8.98 6.17
N GLU A 441 15.94 -9.62 5.75
CA GLU A 441 15.88 -11.06 5.56
C GLU A 441 16.80 -11.54 4.41
N VAL A 442 16.90 -10.78 3.32
CA VAL A 442 17.88 -11.02 2.24
C VAL A 442 19.30 -11.03 2.80
N VAL A 443 19.70 -10.01 3.57
CA VAL A 443 21.03 -9.97 4.19
C VAL A 443 21.27 -11.17 5.10
N ARG A 444 20.26 -11.55 5.90
CA ARG A 444 20.33 -12.73 6.78
C ARG A 444 20.57 -14.02 5.99
N ILE A 445 19.82 -14.23 4.92
CA ILE A 445 19.96 -15.43 4.08
C ILE A 445 21.30 -15.41 3.36
N VAL A 446 21.67 -14.32 2.70
CA VAL A 446 22.95 -14.22 1.98
C VAL A 446 24.14 -14.43 2.94
N GLY A 447 24.08 -13.93 4.16
CA GLY A 447 25.16 -14.05 5.16
C GLY A 447 25.19 -15.35 5.98
N ASP A 448 24.22 -16.25 5.83
CA ASP A 448 24.18 -17.52 6.58
C ASP A 448 23.79 -18.70 5.66
N PRO A 449 24.76 -19.56 5.28
CA PRO A 449 24.50 -20.74 4.46
C PRO A 449 23.47 -21.70 5.06
N THR A 450 23.28 -21.68 6.40
CA THR A 450 22.37 -22.55 7.14
C THR A 450 21.00 -21.93 7.40
N ALA A 451 20.80 -20.66 7.01
CA ALA A 451 19.53 -19.97 7.15
C ALA A 451 18.42 -20.71 6.37
N ALA A 452 17.53 -21.36 7.09
CA ALA A 452 16.29 -21.87 6.52
C ALA A 452 15.44 -20.70 5.97
N SER A 453 14.82 -20.91 4.82
CA SER A 453 13.72 -20.08 4.34
C SER A 453 12.49 -20.32 5.23
N ARG A 454 11.73 -19.26 5.54
CA ARG A 454 10.41 -19.46 6.14
C ARG A 454 9.52 -20.24 5.13
N PRO A 455 8.78 -21.27 5.57
CA PRO A 455 7.83 -21.96 4.68
C PRO A 455 6.72 -21.01 4.21
N LEU A 456 6.12 -21.34 3.06
CA LEU A 456 5.01 -20.61 2.42
C LEU A 456 3.73 -20.64 3.25
#